data_AF-A0A4Y7U9D5-F1
#
_entry.id   AF-A0A4Y7U9D5-F1
#
_cell.length_a   1.000
_cell.length_b   1.000
_cell.length_c   1.000
_cell.angle_alpha   90.00
_cell.angle_beta   90.00
_cell.angle_gamma   90.00
#
_symmetry.space_group_name_H-M   'P 1'
#
loop_
_entity.id
_entity.type
_entity.pdbx_description
1 polymer ?
#
loop_
_entity_poly.entity_id
_entity_poly.type
_entity_poly.pdbx_seq_one_letter_code
_entity_poly.pdbx_strand_id
1 'polypeptide(L)'
;MMKKGNTIGDLLGIQQEEMAMLLVITASQWSMYASGKRNLPEAAQLKLAKMLAFVDKLDKEELFRMPPVRQTESEINNFWEERSITNQRKLKLAIARLETCRAKYKKGFIAWHLIDFLETQEEEERPKWQEKHLQNIRDRAEAAMQKNNPELQEQYEFKIRLLQYEEQLLKDKISTN
;
A
#
# COMPACT_ATOMS: atom_id res chain seq x y z
N MET A 1 -31.36 -9.09 -1.26
CA MET A 1 -30.44 -10.20 -0.92
C MET A 1 -29.97 -10.01 0.51
N MET A 2 -30.65 -10.65 1.47
CA MET A 2 -30.39 -10.49 2.90
C MET A 2 -29.41 -11.55 3.42
N LYS A 3 -28.34 -11.05 4.05
CA LYS A 3 -27.50 -11.58 5.13
C LYS A 3 -27.37 -13.11 5.19
N LYS A 4 -26.21 -13.61 4.74
CA LYS A 4 -25.69 -14.95 5.07
C LYS A 4 -25.68 -15.07 6.60
N GLY A 5 -26.67 -15.76 7.17
CA GLY A 5 -26.65 -16.13 8.58
C GLY A 5 -25.42 -16.99 8.82
N ASN A 6 -24.64 -16.63 9.83
CA ASN A 6 -23.48 -17.42 10.26
C ASN A 6 -23.89 -18.88 10.36
N THR A 7 -23.27 -19.75 9.56
CA THR A 7 -23.51 -21.18 9.72
C THR A 7 -22.93 -21.61 11.06
N ILE A 8 -23.49 -22.65 11.67
CA ILE A 8 -22.98 -23.17 12.96
C ILE A 8 -21.48 -23.54 12.87
N GLY A 9 -20.99 -23.87 11.67
CA GLY A 9 -19.56 -24.09 11.40
C GLY A 9 -18.72 -22.80 11.50
N ASP A 10 -19.25 -21.66 11.05
CA ASP A 10 -18.56 -20.36 11.15
C ASP A 10 -18.39 -19.92 12.61
N LEU A 11 -19.36 -20.24 13.48
CA LEU A 11 -19.29 -19.94 14.91
C LEU A 11 -18.20 -20.76 15.62
N LEU A 12 -17.97 -21.98 15.16
CA LEU A 12 -16.97 -22.89 15.73
C LEU A 12 -15.60 -22.74 15.06
N GLY A 13 -15.50 -22.05 13.91
CA GLY A 13 -14.27 -21.90 13.14
C GLY A 13 -13.79 -23.19 12.46
N ILE A 14 -14.70 -24.15 12.21
CA ILE A 14 -14.39 -25.50 11.70
C ILE A 14 -15.07 -25.72 10.36
N GLN A 15 -14.38 -26.34 9.40
CA GLN A 15 -14.93 -26.59 8.06
C GLN A 15 -16.03 -27.66 8.09
N GLN A 16 -16.87 -27.68 7.04
CA GLN A 16 -18.04 -28.56 6.96
C GLN A 16 -17.69 -30.05 7.10
N GLU A 17 -16.61 -30.47 6.45
CA GLU A 17 -16.13 -31.86 6.43
C GLU A 17 -15.58 -32.28 7.80
N GLU A 18 -14.84 -31.37 8.44
CA GLU A 18 -14.30 -31.54 9.79
C GLU A 18 -15.41 -31.62 10.84
N MET A 19 -16.44 -30.77 10.72
CA MET A 19 -17.61 -30.83 11.60
C MET A 19 -18.35 -32.16 11.48
N ALA A 20 -18.50 -32.68 10.27
CA ALA A 20 -19.12 -33.99 10.06
C ALA A 20 -18.31 -35.11 10.70
N MET A 21 -16.97 -35.09 10.55
CA MET A 21 -16.08 -36.05 11.21
C MET A 21 -16.14 -35.95 12.74
N LEU A 22 -16.08 -34.74 13.29
CA LEU A 22 -16.14 -34.52 14.73
C LEU A 22 -17.47 -34.99 15.32
N LEU A 23 -18.58 -34.80 14.62
CA LEU A 23 -19.90 -35.25 15.07
C LEU A 23 -20.20 -36.71 14.72
N VAL A 24 -19.28 -37.40 14.03
CA VAL A 24 -19.42 -38.81 13.59
C VAL A 24 -20.68 -38.98 12.72
N ILE A 25 -20.85 -38.08 11.75
CA ILE A 25 -21.95 -38.06 10.79
C ILE A 25 -21.40 -37.83 9.37
N THR A 26 -22.25 -37.96 8.36
CA THR A 26 -21.86 -37.63 6.98
C THR A 26 -21.92 -36.13 6.73
N ALA A 27 -21.08 -35.64 5.79
CA ALA A 27 -21.11 -34.24 5.35
C ALA A 27 -22.50 -33.81 4.80
N SER A 28 -23.25 -34.76 4.20
CA SER A 28 -24.62 -34.56 3.75
C SER A 28 -25.59 -34.36 4.93
N GLN A 29 -25.50 -35.17 5.99
CA GLN A 29 -26.30 -35.01 7.20
C GLN A 29 -26.03 -33.67 7.88
N TRP A 30 -24.77 -33.26 7.95
CA TRP A 30 -24.40 -31.94 8.45
C TRP A 30 -24.94 -30.81 7.58
N SER A 31 -24.82 -30.91 6.25
CA SER A 31 -25.37 -29.90 5.31
C SER A 31 -26.89 -29.74 5.44
N MET A 32 -27.61 -30.87 5.56
CA MET A 32 -29.05 -30.86 5.78
C MET A 32 -29.42 -30.23 7.12
N TYR A 33 -28.65 -30.51 8.17
CA TYR A 33 -28.85 -29.88 9.48
C TYR A 33 -28.55 -28.37 9.47
N ALA A 34 -27.41 -27.96 8.92
CA ALA A 34 -27.04 -26.56 8.80
C ALA A 34 -28.05 -25.75 7.95
N SER A 35 -28.73 -26.41 7.01
CA SER A 35 -29.80 -25.82 6.19
C SER A 35 -31.19 -25.93 6.83
N GLY A 36 -31.32 -26.45 8.05
CA GLY A 36 -32.60 -26.64 8.75
C GLY A 36 -33.50 -27.74 8.18
N LYS A 37 -33.00 -28.56 7.25
CA LYS A 37 -33.78 -29.59 6.54
C LYS A 37 -33.89 -30.91 7.30
N ARG A 38 -33.02 -31.17 8.27
CA ARG A 38 -33.00 -32.42 9.04
C ARG A 38 -32.32 -32.25 10.38
N ASN A 39 -32.87 -32.85 11.44
CA ASN A 39 -32.20 -32.91 12.73
C ASN A 39 -31.03 -33.90 12.73
N LEU A 40 -29.97 -33.57 13.50
CA LEU A 40 -28.88 -34.51 13.76
C LEU A 40 -29.34 -35.66 14.66
N PRO A 41 -28.64 -36.82 14.60
CA PRO A 41 -28.77 -37.85 15.63
C PRO A 41 -28.54 -37.28 17.03
N GLU A 42 -29.23 -37.82 18.03
CA GLU A 42 -29.19 -37.32 19.41
C GLU A 42 -27.75 -37.22 19.98
N ALA A 43 -26.93 -38.23 19.73
CA ALA A 43 -25.52 -38.24 20.14
C ALA A 43 -24.72 -37.07 19.52
N ALA A 44 -24.99 -36.73 18.26
CA ALA A 44 -24.35 -35.62 17.56
C ALA A 44 -24.89 -34.26 18.04
N GLN A 45 -26.18 -34.15 18.37
CA GLN A 45 -26.76 -32.95 18.98
C GLN A 45 -26.13 -32.66 20.34
N LEU A 46 -25.99 -33.69 21.19
CA LEU A 46 -25.37 -33.55 22.51
C LEU A 46 -23.91 -33.11 22.39
N LYS A 47 -23.17 -33.67 21.42
CA LYS A 47 -21.77 -33.30 21.18
C LYS A 47 -21.65 -31.86 20.66
N LEU A 48 -22.51 -31.46 19.73
CA LEU A 48 -22.56 -30.09 19.22
C LEU A 48 -22.91 -29.08 20.33
N ALA A 49 -23.89 -29.39 21.17
CA ALA A 49 -24.27 -28.54 22.30
C ALA A 49 -23.10 -28.33 23.28
N LYS A 50 -22.30 -29.38 23.54
CA LYS A 50 -21.07 -29.28 24.35
C LYS A 50 -20.02 -28.37 23.70
N MET A 51 -19.82 -28.48 22.39
CA MET A 51 -18.88 -27.63 21.65
C MET A 51 -19.31 -26.16 21.66
N LEU A 52 -20.61 -25.88 21.46
CA LEU A 52 -21.15 -24.52 21.52
C LEU A 52 -21.06 -23.92 22.92
N ALA A 53 -21.38 -24.71 23.96
CA ALA A 53 -21.24 -24.28 25.34
C ALA A 53 -19.77 -24.05 25.76
N PHE A 54 -18.81 -24.72 25.10
CA PHE A 54 -17.39 -24.41 25.28
C PHE A 54 -17.03 -23.07 24.65
N VAL A 55 -17.47 -22.81 23.41
CA VAL A 55 -17.21 -21.53 22.73
C VAL A 55 -17.85 -20.35 23.45
N ASP A 56 -19.07 -20.51 23.97
CA ASP A 56 -19.77 -19.48 24.75
C ASP A 56 -19.08 -19.16 26.10
N LYS A 57 -18.27 -20.10 26.59
CA LYS A 57 -17.46 -19.94 27.82
C LYS A 57 -16.04 -19.43 27.56
N LEU A 58 -15.61 -19.32 26.31
CA LEU A 58 -14.32 -18.70 25.98
C LEU A 58 -14.41 -17.21 26.32
N ASP A 59 -13.84 -16.82 27.46
CA ASP A 59 -13.74 -15.41 27.83
C ASP A 59 -12.78 -14.67 26.90
N LYS A 60 -12.94 -13.33 26.82
CA LYS A 60 -12.05 -12.47 26.03
C LYS A 60 -10.56 -12.63 26.40
N GLU A 61 -10.27 -13.06 27.62
CA GLU A 61 -8.91 -13.32 28.11
C GLU A 61 -8.31 -14.62 27.57
N GLU A 62 -9.13 -15.64 27.26
CA GLU A 62 -8.65 -16.89 26.65
C GLU A 62 -8.39 -16.72 25.15
N LEU A 63 -9.12 -15.83 24.47
CA LEU A 63 -8.79 -15.40 23.10
C LEU A 63 -7.42 -14.72 23.01
N PHE A 64 -6.91 -14.13 24.10
CA PHE A 64 -5.56 -13.57 24.17
C PHE A 64 -4.47 -14.62 24.46
N ARG A 65 -4.85 -15.81 24.93
CA ARG A 65 -3.94 -16.97 25.06
C ARG A 65 -3.83 -17.73 23.74
N MET A 66 -3.66 -17.00 22.64
CA MET A 66 -3.34 -17.62 21.36
C MET A 66 -2.05 -18.42 21.52
N PRO A 67 -1.93 -19.60 20.90
CA PRO A 67 -0.63 -20.26 20.82
C PRO A 67 0.37 -19.25 20.22
N PRO A 68 1.57 -19.09 20.79
CA PRO A 68 2.51 -18.11 20.28
C PRO A 68 2.76 -18.43 18.81
N VAL A 69 2.42 -17.49 17.93
CA VAL A 69 2.93 -17.50 16.57
C VAL A 69 4.45 -17.54 16.73
N ARG A 70 5.09 -18.60 16.23
CA ARG A 70 6.56 -18.72 16.26
C ARG A 70 7.16 -17.74 15.26
N GLN A 71 6.97 -16.45 15.48
CA GLN A 71 7.78 -15.40 14.89
C GLN A 71 8.76 -14.99 15.97
N THR A 72 10.05 -15.11 15.66
CA THR A 72 11.08 -14.65 16.58
C THR A 72 11.10 -13.12 16.57
N GLU A 73 11.40 -12.51 17.71
CA GLU A 73 11.58 -11.05 17.80
C GLU A 73 12.63 -10.54 16.80
N SER A 74 13.63 -11.38 16.49
CA SER A 74 14.62 -11.15 15.43
C SER A 74 14.01 -11.03 14.03
N GLU A 75 13.00 -11.84 13.67
CA GLU A 75 12.34 -11.76 12.36
C GLU A 75 11.52 -10.46 12.21
N ILE A 76 10.88 -10.03 13.30
CA ILE A 76 10.13 -8.76 13.34
C ILE A 76 11.09 -7.58 13.22
N ASN A 77 12.23 -7.62 13.92
CA ASN A 77 13.25 -6.58 13.83
C ASN A 77 13.86 -6.49 12.42
N ASN A 78 14.24 -7.63 11.83
CA ASN A 78 14.76 -7.70 10.47
C ASN A 78 13.76 -7.10 9.46
N PHE A 79 12.45 -7.38 9.62
CA PHE A 79 11.42 -6.80 8.76
C PHE A 79 11.39 -5.26 8.81
N TRP A 80 11.48 -4.66 10.00
CA TRP A 80 11.47 -3.21 10.14
C TRP A 80 12.77 -2.57 9.62
N GLU A 81 13.92 -3.21 9.85
CA GLU A 81 15.21 -2.76 9.33
C GLU A 81 15.27 -2.78 7.80
N GLU A 82 14.84 -3.88 7.17
CA GLU A 82 14.77 -3.98 5.71
C GLU A 82 13.86 -2.91 5.10
N ARG A 83 12.74 -2.63 5.77
CA ARG A 83 11.81 -1.58 5.36
C ARG A 83 12.44 -0.19 5.49
N SER A 84 13.18 0.07 6.57
CA SER A 84 13.94 1.31 6.78
C SER A 84 14.98 1.53 5.67
N ILE A 85 15.81 0.52 5.38
CA ILE A 85 16.80 0.58 4.29
C ILE A 85 16.13 0.89 2.95
N THR A 86 15.00 0.24 2.67
CA THR A 86 14.24 0.46 1.43
C THR A 86 13.67 1.88 1.37
N ASN A 87 13.13 2.39 2.47
CA ASN A 87 12.60 3.75 2.56
C ASN A 87 13.68 4.80 2.31
N GLN A 88 14.83 4.67 2.95
CA GLN A 88 15.98 5.57 2.77
C GLN A 88 16.48 5.62 1.32
N ARG A 89 16.53 4.47 0.63
CA ARG A 89 16.89 4.41 -0.79
C ARG A 89 15.88 5.19 -1.66
N LYS A 90 14.58 5.00 -1.41
CA LYS A 90 13.51 5.72 -2.12
C LYS A 90 13.60 7.23 -1.87
N LEU A 91 13.90 7.64 -0.64
CA LEU A 91 14.06 9.05 -0.26
C LEU A 91 15.21 9.71 -1.03
N LYS A 92 16.41 9.09 -1.01
CA LYS A 92 17.57 9.58 -1.77
C LYS A 92 17.27 9.72 -3.26
N LEU A 93 16.58 8.75 -3.84
CA LEU A 93 16.19 8.79 -5.25
C LEU A 93 15.17 9.90 -5.55
N ALA A 94 14.18 10.11 -4.68
CA ALA A 94 13.19 11.18 -4.85
C ALA A 94 13.84 12.57 -4.79
N ILE A 95 14.75 12.80 -3.85
CA ILE A 95 15.53 14.04 -3.74
C ILE A 95 16.36 14.28 -5.01
N ALA A 96 17.13 13.28 -5.46
CA ALA A 96 17.94 13.42 -6.67
C ALA A 96 17.10 13.72 -7.93
N ARG A 97 15.90 13.14 -8.01
CA ARG A 97 14.95 13.41 -9.10
C ARG A 97 14.39 14.83 -9.03
N LEU A 98 14.03 15.32 -7.85
CA LEU A 98 13.58 16.70 -7.66
C LEU A 98 14.65 17.70 -8.09
N GLU A 99 15.89 17.50 -7.64
CA GLU A 99 17.03 18.37 -7.99
C GLU A 99 17.29 18.37 -9.49
N THR A 100 17.27 17.19 -10.12
CA THR A 100 17.41 17.07 -11.58
C THR A 100 16.27 17.77 -12.32
N CYS A 101 15.03 17.64 -11.83
CA CYS A 101 13.84 18.28 -12.38
C CYS A 101 13.97 19.80 -12.31
N ARG A 102 14.27 20.35 -11.13
CA ARG A 102 14.50 21.79 -10.90
C ARG A 102 15.62 22.34 -11.78
N ALA A 103 16.74 21.63 -11.87
CA ALA A 103 17.87 22.04 -12.70
C ALA A 103 17.50 22.11 -14.19
N LYS A 104 16.75 21.13 -14.70
CA LYS A 104 16.28 21.11 -16.10
C LYS A 104 15.25 22.21 -16.37
N TYR A 105 14.31 22.41 -15.46
CA TYR A 105 13.33 23.49 -15.54
C TYR A 105 14.02 24.85 -15.59
N LYS A 106 14.95 25.11 -14.65
CA LYS A 106 15.72 26.36 -14.58
C LYS A 106 16.53 26.62 -15.85
N LYS A 107 17.17 25.59 -16.43
CA LYS A 107 17.89 25.71 -17.71
C LYS A 107 16.95 26.11 -18.85
N GLY A 108 15.77 25.48 -18.94
CA GLY A 108 14.75 25.86 -19.92
C GLY A 108 14.28 27.29 -19.73
N PHE A 109 13.94 27.67 -18.50
CA PHE A 109 13.51 29.02 -18.15
C PHE A 109 14.53 30.11 -18.54
N ILE A 110 15.81 29.89 -18.23
CA ILE A 110 16.89 30.82 -18.61
C ILE A 110 17.01 30.91 -20.13
N ALA A 111 17.00 29.78 -20.84
CA ALA A 111 17.10 29.78 -22.30
C ALA A 111 15.93 30.50 -22.96
N TRP A 112 14.71 30.31 -22.44
CA TRP A 112 13.51 30.98 -22.92
C TRP A 112 13.60 32.50 -22.75
N HIS A 113 13.97 32.98 -21.57
CA HIS A 113 14.16 34.42 -21.32
C HIS A 113 15.32 35.04 -22.10
N LEU A 114 16.39 34.28 -22.33
CA LEU A 114 17.51 34.75 -23.14
C LEU A 114 17.07 34.99 -24.59
N ILE A 115 16.19 34.14 -25.14
CA ILE A 115 15.65 34.33 -26.49
C ILE A 115 14.80 35.60 -26.54
N ASP A 116 13.87 35.80 -25.59
CA ASP A 116 13.09 37.04 -25.50
C ASP A 116 13.99 38.28 -25.48
N PHE A 117 15.05 38.25 -24.66
CA PHE A 117 16.01 39.34 -24.59
C PHE A 117 16.69 39.59 -25.94
N LEU A 118 17.20 38.55 -26.60
CA LEU A 118 17.85 38.66 -27.92
C LEU A 118 16.88 39.09 -29.02
N GLU A 119 15.59 38.79 -28.87
CA GLU A 119 14.54 39.25 -29.76
C GLU A 119 14.31 40.76 -29.64
N THR A 120 14.37 41.30 -28.41
CA THR A 120 14.17 42.74 -28.14
C THR A 120 15.35 43.65 -28.49
N GLN A 121 16.56 43.11 -28.67
CA GLN A 121 17.79 43.89 -28.87
C GLN A 121 18.18 44.12 -30.34
N GLU A 122 17.52 43.47 -31.30
CA GLU A 122 17.86 43.65 -32.72
C GLU A 122 16.88 44.61 -33.39
N GLU A 123 17.37 45.82 -33.70
CA GLU A 123 16.64 46.86 -34.46
C GLU A 123 16.75 46.68 -35.99
N GLU A 124 17.58 45.76 -36.49
CA GLU A 124 17.77 45.45 -37.93
C GLU A 124 17.21 44.08 -38.32
N GLU A 125 16.83 43.90 -39.59
CA GLU A 125 16.25 42.66 -40.12
C GLU A 125 17.18 41.44 -39.92
N ARG A 126 16.82 40.58 -38.97
CA ARG A 126 17.54 39.36 -38.63
C ARG A 126 17.48 38.36 -39.80
N PRO A 127 18.61 37.70 -40.18
CA PRO A 127 18.56 36.66 -41.20
C PRO A 127 17.63 35.50 -40.82
N LYS A 128 16.80 35.02 -41.76
CA LYS A 128 15.81 33.93 -41.53
C LYS A 128 16.39 32.66 -40.88
N TRP A 129 17.67 32.33 -41.15
CA TRP A 129 18.32 31.16 -40.55
C TRP A 129 18.53 31.33 -39.05
N GLN A 130 18.80 32.57 -38.59
CA GLN A 130 18.99 32.92 -37.20
C GLN A 130 17.64 32.92 -36.46
N GLU A 131 16.57 33.45 -37.07
CA GLU A 131 15.20 33.34 -36.54
C GLU A 131 14.80 31.87 -36.32
N LYS A 132 15.01 31.01 -37.33
CA LYS A 132 14.73 29.58 -37.21
C LYS A 132 15.56 28.92 -36.10
N HIS A 133 16.80 29.36 -35.90
CA HIS A 133 17.66 28.82 -34.85
C HIS A 133 17.16 29.21 -33.45
N LEU A 134 16.74 30.47 -33.27
CA LEU A 134 16.14 30.96 -32.03
C LEU A 134 14.84 30.22 -31.71
N GLN A 135 13.97 30.03 -32.71
CA GLN A 135 12.75 29.24 -32.54
C GLN A 135 13.03 27.80 -32.07
N ASN A 136 14.01 27.12 -32.67
CA ASN A 136 14.40 25.76 -32.24
C ASN A 136 14.94 25.72 -30.81
N ILE A 137 15.58 26.79 -30.33
CA ILE A 137 16.01 26.89 -28.93
C ILE A 137 14.78 27.12 -28.03
N ARG A 138 13.83 27.96 -28.46
CA ARG A 138 12.58 28.26 -27.74
C ARG A 138 11.77 26.99 -27.54
N ASP A 139 11.52 26.23 -28.61
CA ASP A 139 10.77 24.98 -28.57
C ASP A 139 11.40 23.95 -27.61
N ARG A 140 12.75 23.83 -27.63
CA ARG A 140 13.47 22.95 -26.71
C ARG A 140 13.40 23.43 -25.27
N ALA A 141 13.46 24.73 -25.03
CA ALA A 141 13.34 25.33 -23.72
C ALA A 141 11.95 25.08 -23.13
N GLU A 142 10.90 25.31 -23.91
CA GLU A 142 9.51 25.05 -23.53
C GLU A 142 9.27 23.57 -23.25
N ALA A 143 9.73 22.68 -24.14
CA ALA A 143 9.63 21.24 -23.92
C ALA A 143 10.35 20.79 -22.64
N ALA A 144 11.51 21.37 -22.33
CA ALA A 144 12.21 21.10 -21.08
C ALA A 144 11.43 21.61 -19.86
N MET A 145 10.83 22.80 -19.92
CA MET A 145 10.00 23.35 -18.84
C MET A 145 8.72 22.52 -18.63
N GLN A 146 8.02 22.17 -19.70
CA GLN A 146 6.80 21.35 -19.64
C GLN A 146 7.08 19.96 -19.04
N LYS A 147 8.17 19.32 -19.45
CA LYS A 147 8.57 18.01 -18.93
C LYS A 147 9.00 18.03 -17.46
N ASN A 148 9.46 19.19 -16.96
CA ASN A 148 9.97 19.36 -15.60
C ASN A 148 9.15 20.41 -14.82
N ASN A 149 7.86 20.49 -15.11
CA ASN A 149 6.97 21.55 -14.67
C ASN A 149 6.84 21.63 -13.12
N PRO A 150 6.29 22.74 -12.59
CA PRO A 150 6.12 22.91 -11.14
C PRO A 150 5.27 21.80 -10.49
N GLU A 151 4.25 21.29 -11.18
CA GLU A 151 3.40 20.21 -10.68
C GLU A 151 4.22 18.94 -10.39
N LEU A 152 5.10 18.53 -11.32
CA LEU A 152 5.97 17.38 -11.14
C LEU A 152 6.97 17.60 -9.99
N GLN A 153 7.44 18.84 -9.79
CA GLN A 153 8.29 19.18 -8.66
C GLN A 153 7.54 19.01 -7.34
N GLU A 154 6.31 19.53 -7.24
CA GLU A 154 5.43 19.35 -6.08
C GLU A 154 5.15 17.86 -5.79
N GLN A 155 4.94 17.04 -6.83
CA GLN A 155 4.77 15.59 -6.66
C GLN A 155 6.01 14.95 -6.01
N TYR A 156 7.22 15.35 -6.40
CA TYR A 156 8.44 14.87 -5.75
C TYR A 156 8.58 15.38 -4.32
N GLU A 157 8.27 16.65 -4.05
CA GLU A 157 8.31 17.23 -2.71
C GLU A 157 7.33 16.54 -1.76
N PHE A 158 6.10 16.29 -2.22
CA PHE A 158 5.11 15.55 -1.46
C PHE A 158 5.59 14.11 -1.17
N LYS A 159 6.15 13.44 -2.17
CA LYS A 159 6.74 12.11 -2.00
C LYS A 159 7.88 12.09 -0.99
N ILE A 160 8.75 13.10 -1.01
CA ILE A 160 9.84 13.26 -0.03
C ILE A 160 9.26 13.39 1.38
N ARG A 161 8.25 14.24 1.57
CA ARG A 161 7.57 14.42 2.87
C ARG A 161 6.96 13.12 3.39
N LEU A 162 6.28 12.35 2.53
CA LEU A 162 5.74 11.04 2.92
C LEU A 162 6.84 10.06 3.35
N LEU A 163 7.93 9.96 2.60
CA LEU A 163 9.04 9.05 2.91
C LEU A 163 9.78 9.48 4.20
N GLN A 164 9.88 10.78 4.47
CA GLN A 164 10.43 11.30 5.73
C GLN A 164 9.53 10.96 6.92
N TYR A 165 8.22 11.07 6.76
CA TYR A 165 7.27 10.67 7.81
C TYR A 165 7.30 9.16 8.05
N GLU A 166 7.33 8.35 6.98
CA GLU A 166 7.49 6.89 7.09
C GLU A 166 8.80 6.54 7.82
N GLU A 167 9.90 7.23 7.57
CA GLU A 167 11.17 7.03 8.27
C GLU A 167 11.06 7.25 9.78
N GLN A 168 10.30 8.26 10.20
CA GLN A 168 10.07 8.54 11.63
C GLN A 168 9.33 7.38 12.28
N LEU A 169 8.23 6.91 11.66
CA LEU A 169 7.47 5.77 12.16
C LEU A 169 8.31 4.48 12.22
N LEU A 170 9.18 4.26 11.24
CA LEU A 170 10.07 3.10 11.22
C LEU A 170 11.12 3.17 12.32
N LYS A 171 11.68 4.35 12.59
CA LYS A 171 12.61 4.54 13.71
C LYS A 171 11.96 4.27 15.05
N ASP A 172 10.73 4.75 15.26
CA ASP A 172 9.98 4.48 16.49
C ASP A 172 9.78 2.96 16.68
N LYS A 173 9.50 2.21 15.61
CA LYS A 173 9.36 0.75 15.66
C LYS A 173 10.67 0.03 15.97
N ILE A 174 11.79 0.51 15.43
CA ILE A 174 13.11 -0.07 15.70
C ILE A 174 13.61 0.28 17.10
N SER A 175 13.31 1.48 17.62
CA SER A 175 13.77 1.94 18.94
C SER A 175 12.91 1.46 20.12
N THR A 176 11.72 0.93 19.88
CA THR A 176 10.82 0.40 20.93
C THR A 176 11.08 -1.08 21.24
N ASN A 177 11.92 -1.75 20.43
CA ASN A 177 12.41 -3.11 20.66
C ASN A 177 13.85 -3.09 21.19
#